data_AF-A0A401TVN0-F1
#
_entry.id   AF-A0A401TVN0-F1
#
_cell.length_a   1.000
_cell.length_b   1.000
_cell.length_c   1.000
_cell.angle_alpha   90.00
_cell.angle_beta   90.00
_cell.angle_gamma   90.00
#
_symmetry.space_group_name_H-M   'P 1'
#
loop_
_entity.id
_entity.type
_entity.pdbx_description
1 polymer ?
#
loop_
_entity_poly.entity_id
_entity_poly.type
_entity_poly.pdbx_seq_one_letter_code
_entity_poly.pdbx_strand_id
1 'polypeptide(L)'
;VVFEWYAHGLTPDTPHLIFSVSKSVAGTLGGILADRGMLDPDAPVTRYIPEMEGSVYGGSCTVRHLLDMSVGIRFEEDYMARDGDVVNYRRSTGWEPPDPAVPPTNLRDYLRTLRPNGAPHGETFHYVSTNTDVLGWVYEHACGMSYAKILSQYLWQPMGAEHDAYITVDSRGAARVAGGICATLRDLARFGEMMRNHGISNGRQVVPGWWVDDIRQNGNAEAWSRGDLTKV
;
A
#
# COMPACT_ATOMS: atom_id res chain seq x y z
N VAL A 1 -12.21 -6.87 -24.49
CA VAL A 1 -11.52 -5.57 -24.74
C VAL A 1 -12.23 -4.87 -25.88
N VAL A 2 -12.72 -3.64 -25.66
CA VAL A 2 -13.45 -2.87 -26.69
C VAL A 2 -12.61 -1.79 -27.35
N PHE A 3 -11.54 -1.31 -26.68
CA PHE A 3 -10.59 -0.32 -27.19
C PHE A 3 -9.28 -0.39 -26.39
N GLU A 4 -8.14 -0.20 -27.05
CA GLU A 4 -6.82 -0.01 -26.42
C GLU A 4 -6.02 1.01 -27.23
N TRP A 5 -5.17 1.79 -26.54
CA TRP A 5 -4.26 2.72 -27.17
C TRP A 5 -2.95 2.78 -26.38
N TYR A 6 -1.83 2.83 -27.11
CA TYR A 6 -0.49 2.85 -26.57
C TYR A 6 0.32 3.93 -27.30
N ALA A 7 1.15 4.67 -26.56
CA ALA A 7 1.88 5.83 -27.08
C ALA A 7 3.34 5.81 -26.66
N HIS A 8 4.15 6.62 -27.36
CA HIS A 8 5.54 6.91 -26.99
C HIS A 8 6.42 5.67 -26.78
N GLY A 9 6.21 4.62 -27.59
CA GLY A 9 7.00 3.39 -27.54
C GLY A 9 6.50 2.33 -26.56
N LEU A 10 5.40 2.58 -25.83
CA LEU A 10 4.73 1.55 -25.03
C LEU A 10 4.09 0.50 -25.94
N THR A 11 4.26 -0.76 -25.57
CA THR A 11 3.61 -1.93 -26.18
C THR A 11 2.60 -2.55 -25.20
N PRO A 12 1.69 -3.44 -25.65
CA PRO A 12 0.72 -4.09 -24.77
C PRO A 12 1.33 -4.87 -23.59
N ASP A 13 2.56 -5.36 -23.78
CA ASP A 13 3.35 -6.13 -22.83
C ASP A 13 4.36 -5.28 -22.03
N THR A 14 4.44 -3.96 -22.25
CA THR A 14 5.34 -3.09 -21.47
C THR A 14 4.77 -2.86 -20.06
N PRO A 15 5.48 -3.24 -18.98
CA PRO A 15 5.09 -2.86 -17.64
C PRO A 15 5.30 -1.37 -17.41
N HIS A 16 4.31 -0.71 -16.79
CA HIS A 16 4.38 0.71 -16.44
C HIS A 16 4.18 0.89 -14.93
N LEU A 17 4.92 1.83 -14.34
CA LEU A 17 4.76 2.22 -12.94
C LEU A 17 3.33 2.74 -12.69
N ILE A 18 2.62 2.16 -11.74
CA ILE A 18 1.21 2.51 -11.47
C ILE A 18 1.04 3.47 -10.28
N PHE A 19 2.15 3.91 -9.68
CA PHE A 19 2.17 4.78 -8.51
C PHE A 19 1.15 4.33 -7.46
N SER A 20 0.36 5.26 -6.91
CA SER A 20 -0.57 5.01 -5.81
C SER A 20 -1.72 4.06 -6.13
N VAL A 21 -1.91 3.62 -7.38
CA VAL A 21 -2.78 2.45 -7.67
C VAL A 21 -2.27 1.19 -6.94
N SER A 22 -0.96 1.13 -6.67
CA SER A 22 -0.34 0.09 -5.84
C SER A 22 -0.99 -0.03 -4.46
N LYS A 23 -1.49 1.08 -3.88
CA LYS A 23 -2.17 1.07 -2.58
C LYS A 23 -3.49 0.29 -2.63
N SER A 24 -4.23 0.40 -3.73
CA SER A 24 -5.46 -0.37 -3.94
C SER A 24 -5.15 -1.86 -4.05
N VAL A 25 -4.07 -2.23 -4.76
CA VAL A 25 -3.59 -3.62 -4.82
C VAL A 25 -3.23 -4.15 -3.43
N ALA A 26 -2.53 -3.35 -2.63
CA ALA A 26 -2.18 -3.69 -1.25
C ALA A 26 -3.42 -3.86 -0.35
N GLY A 27 -4.38 -2.93 -0.41
CA GLY A 27 -5.63 -3.02 0.35
C GLY A 27 -6.46 -4.25 -0.03
N THR A 28 -6.54 -4.59 -1.31
CA THR A 28 -7.18 -5.84 -1.79
C THR A 28 -6.46 -7.08 -1.28
N LEU A 29 -5.13 -7.09 -1.28
CA LEU A 29 -4.33 -8.17 -0.72
C LEU A 29 -4.58 -8.36 0.78
N GLY A 30 -4.79 -7.29 1.53
CA GLY A 30 -5.18 -7.35 2.95
C GLY A 30 -6.40 -8.21 3.21
N GLY A 31 -7.46 -8.05 2.43
CA GLY A 31 -8.68 -8.87 2.54
C GLY A 31 -8.45 -10.35 2.26
N ILE A 32 -7.62 -10.65 1.26
CA ILE A 32 -7.20 -12.02 0.93
C ILE A 32 -6.47 -12.68 2.11
N LEU A 33 -5.59 -11.93 2.79
CA LEU A 33 -4.86 -12.41 3.96
C LEU A 33 -5.74 -12.53 5.20
N ALA A 34 -6.72 -11.63 5.36
CA ALA A 34 -7.70 -11.69 6.44
C ALA A 34 -8.59 -12.93 6.33
N ASP A 35 -9.11 -13.21 5.14
CA ASP A 35 -9.92 -14.40 4.86
C ASP A 35 -9.16 -15.72 5.07
N ARG A 36 -7.83 -15.69 4.94
CA ARG A 36 -6.93 -16.82 5.23
C ARG A 36 -6.56 -16.95 6.70
N GLY A 37 -7.02 -16.04 7.56
CA GLY A 37 -6.66 -16.01 8.99
C GLY A 37 -5.20 -15.62 9.26
N MET A 38 -4.50 -15.08 8.26
CA MET A 38 -3.10 -14.62 8.40
C MET A 38 -3.04 -13.18 8.93
N LEU A 39 -4.05 -12.38 8.59
CA LEU A 39 -4.16 -10.98 8.99
C LEU A 39 -5.45 -10.77 9.80
N ASP A 40 -5.37 -9.94 10.82
CA ASP A 40 -6.49 -9.46 11.60
C ASP A 40 -6.49 -7.93 11.45
N PRO A 41 -7.43 -7.35 10.67
CA PRO A 41 -7.49 -5.91 10.46
C PRO A 41 -7.59 -5.12 11.76
N ASP A 42 -8.23 -5.66 12.79
CA ASP A 42 -8.47 -4.94 14.04
C ASP A 42 -7.32 -5.13 15.05
N ALA A 43 -6.35 -5.99 14.74
CA ALA A 43 -5.18 -6.16 15.57
C ALA A 43 -4.24 -4.95 15.51
N PRO A 44 -3.53 -4.64 16.62
CA PRO A 44 -2.50 -3.61 16.62
C PRO A 44 -1.36 -3.97 15.66
N VAL A 45 -0.77 -2.97 15.01
CA VAL A 45 0.37 -3.14 14.08
C VAL A 45 1.53 -3.88 14.76
N THR A 46 1.75 -3.61 16.05
CA THR A 46 2.81 -4.23 16.86
C THR A 46 2.61 -5.73 17.10
N ARG A 47 1.41 -6.29 16.85
CA ARG A 47 1.21 -7.75 16.81
C ARG A 47 2.07 -8.40 15.72
N TYR A 48 2.26 -7.70 14.61
CA TYR A 48 2.99 -8.19 13.45
C TYR A 48 4.44 -7.67 13.43
N ILE A 49 4.63 -6.38 13.73
CA ILE A 49 5.93 -5.72 13.72
C ILE A 49 6.20 -5.08 15.10
N PRO A 50 6.65 -5.86 16.11
CA PRO A 50 7.00 -5.31 17.42
C PRO A 50 8.04 -4.17 17.36
N GLU A 51 8.85 -4.11 16.30
CA GLU A 51 9.87 -3.09 16.06
C GLU A 51 9.29 -1.68 15.81
N MET A 52 7.97 -1.58 15.59
CA MET A 52 7.25 -0.30 15.49
C MET A 52 6.97 0.35 16.85
N GLU A 53 7.26 -0.34 17.95
CA GLU A 53 7.15 0.24 19.30
C GLU A 53 7.93 1.57 19.39
N GLY A 54 7.29 2.61 19.90
CA GLY A 54 7.85 3.97 19.98
C GLY A 54 7.73 4.84 18.71
N SER A 55 7.18 4.31 17.61
CA SER A 55 6.77 5.11 16.44
C SER A 55 5.30 5.53 16.53
N VAL A 56 4.82 6.33 15.57
CA VAL A 56 3.37 6.65 15.42
C VAL A 56 2.51 5.41 15.17
N TYR A 57 3.10 4.33 14.67
CA TYR A 57 2.42 3.06 14.43
C TYR A 57 2.46 2.13 15.65
N GLY A 58 3.16 2.52 16.71
CA GLY A 58 3.20 1.82 17.99
C GLY A 58 1.93 2.03 18.81
N GLY A 59 1.67 1.15 19.78
CA GLY A 59 0.54 1.29 20.69
C GLY A 59 -0.82 0.94 20.07
N SER A 60 -1.70 1.92 19.92
CA SER A 60 -3.12 1.73 19.53
C SER A 60 -3.38 1.77 18.02
N CYS A 61 -2.35 1.94 17.19
CA CYS A 61 -2.50 1.86 15.74
C CYS A 61 -2.82 0.43 15.32
N THR A 62 -3.95 0.21 14.64
CA THR A 62 -4.36 -1.10 14.12
C THR A 62 -4.06 -1.20 12.63
N VAL A 63 -4.09 -2.42 12.10
CA VAL A 63 -3.96 -2.64 10.65
C VAL A 63 -5.08 -1.91 9.89
N ARG A 64 -6.29 -1.85 10.44
CA ARG A 64 -7.44 -1.12 9.90
C ARG A 64 -7.16 0.38 9.79
N HIS A 65 -6.50 0.98 10.78
CA HIS A 65 -6.09 2.40 10.67
C HIS A 65 -5.12 2.64 9.50
N LEU A 66 -4.24 1.69 9.19
CA LEU A 66 -3.37 1.78 8.01
C LEU A 66 -4.17 1.67 6.71
N LEU A 67 -5.10 0.70 6.63
CA LEU A 67 -5.97 0.44 5.47
C LEU A 67 -6.85 1.65 5.15
N ASP A 68 -7.41 2.29 6.17
CA ASP A 68 -8.37 3.38 6.04
C ASP A 68 -7.70 4.76 5.94
N MET A 69 -6.36 4.82 5.95
CA MET A 69 -5.58 6.06 5.97
C MET A 69 -6.02 6.99 7.10
N SER A 70 -6.26 6.43 8.30
CA SER A 70 -6.81 7.18 9.44
C SER A 70 -5.83 7.28 10.61
N VAL A 71 -4.53 7.19 10.33
CA VAL A 71 -3.49 7.33 11.34
C VAL A 71 -3.32 8.81 11.70
N GLY A 72 -3.37 9.16 13.00
CA GLY A 72 -3.01 10.48 13.53
C GLY A 72 -1.51 10.80 13.41
N ILE A 73 -0.99 10.84 12.18
CA ILE A 73 0.42 11.04 11.85
C ILE A 73 0.74 12.50 11.51
N ARG A 74 1.91 12.96 11.96
CA ARG A 74 2.51 14.21 11.52
C ARG A 74 3.39 13.92 10.31
N PHE A 75 2.82 14.12 9.13
CA PHE A 75 3.47 13.98 7.83
C PHE A 75 2.74 14.88 6.83
N GLU A 76 3.43 15.43 5.85
CA GLU A 76 2.83 16.24 4.78
C GLU A 76 3.25 15.67 3.42
N GLU A 77 2.29 15.26 2.60
CA GLU A 77 2.52 14.72 1.25
C GLU A 77 2.65 15.84 0.20
N ASP A 78 3.63 16.73 0.38
CA ASP A 78 3.99 17.72 -0.65
C ASP A 78 5.09 17.17 -1.57
N TYR A 79 4.68 16.74 -2.77
CA TYR A 79 5.60 16.22 -3.78
C TYR A 79 6.61 17.26 -4.30
N MET A 80 6.33 18.56 -4.12
CA MET A 80 7.18 19.67 -4.56
C MET A 80 8.12 20.18 -3.46
N ALA A 81 7.96 19.69 -2.23
CA ALA A 81 8.80 20.06 -1.10
C ALA A 81 10.27 19.74 -1.37
N ARG A 82 11.15 20.57 -0.80
CA ARG A 82 12.62 20.46 -0.90
C ARG A 82 13.29 20.08 0.41
N ASP A 83 12.53 20.08 1.50
CA ASP A 83 12.92 19.62 2.83
C ASP A 83 11.75 18.87 3.51
N GLY A 84 11.90 18.54 4.79
CA GLY A 84 10.86 17.89 5.58
C GLY A 84 10.79 16.36 5.43
N ASP A 85 9.74 15.80 6.04
CA ASP A 85 9.55 14.34 6.15
C ASP A 85 9.41 13.66 4.78
N VAL A 86 8.70 14.27 3.84
CA VAL A 86 8.52 13.73 2.48
C VAL A 86 9.85 13.58 1.72
N VAL A 87 10.81 14.47 1.93
CA VAL A 87 12.17 14.33 1.34
C VAL A 87 12.92 13.16 1.97
N ASN A 88 12.90 13.05 3.31
CA ASN A 88 13.54 11.94 4.00
C ASN A 88 12.92 10.60 3.61
N TYR A 89 11.60 10.58 3.44
CA TYR A 89 10.86 9.46 2.91
C TYR A 89 11.34 9.07 1.52
N ARG A 90 11.33 9.99 0.54
CA ARG A 90 11.78 9.70 -0.84
C ARG A 90 13.21 9.13 -0.89
N ARG A 91 14.11 9.68 -0.07
CA ARG A 91 15.49 9.16 0.06
C ARG A 91 15.51 7.73 0.60
N SER A 92 14.63 7.41 1.55
CA SER A 92 14.54 6.08 2.14
C SER A 92 14.06 4.99 1.19
N THR A 93 13.33 5.36 0.11
CA THR A 93 12.78 4.37 -0.84
C THR A 93 13.77 3.91 -1.90
N GLY A 94 14.92 4.57 -2.04
CA GLY A 94 15.89 4.29 -3.11
C GLY A 94 15.45 4.75 -4.51
N TRP A 95 14.45 5.63 -4.61
CA TRP A 95 13.99 6.19 -5.89
C TRP A 95 14.79 7.43 -6.33
N GLU A 96 15.47 8.07 -5.38
CA GLU A 96 16.38 9.17 -5.65
C GLU A 96 17.83 8.66 -5.62
N PRO A 97 18.72 9.22 -6.46
CA PRO A 97 20.15 8.96 -6.34
C PRO A 97 20.64 9.25 -4.92
N PRO A 98 21.54 8.41 -4.35
CA PRO A 98 22.06 8.65 -3.02
C PRO A 98 22.87 9.95 -2.97
N ASP A 99 22.65 10.73 -1.92
CA ASP A 99 23.41 11.95 -1.62
C ASP A 99 24.54 11.63 -0.62
N PRO A 100 25.83 11.71 -1.03
CA PRO A 100 26.96 11.44 -0.14
C PRO A 100 27.02 12.34 1.11
N ALA A 101 26.35 13.49 1.10
CA ALA A 101 26.29 14.42 2.24
C ALA A 101 25.25 14.00 3.30
N VAL A 102 24.38 13.02 3.00
CA VAL A 102 23.31 12.58 3.89
C VAL A 102 23.63 11.15 4.40
N PRO A 103 23.45 10.88 5.72
CA PRO A 103 23.62 9.53 6.23
C PRO A 103 22.74 8.51 5.48
N PRO A 104 23.28 7.33 5.11
CA PRO A 104 22.49 6.29 4.47
C PRO A 104 21.26 5.92 5.32
N THR A 105 20.13 5.77 4.65
CA THR A 105 18.86 5.37 5.28
C THR A 105 18.19 4.28 4.43
N ASN A 106 17.13 3.70 4.97
CA ASN A 106 16.27 2.72 4.30
C ASN A 106 14.83 2.89 4.79
N LEU A 107 13.88 2.33 4.05
CA LEU A 107 12.46 2.56 4.24
C LEU A 107 12.02 2.15 5.64
N ARG A 108 12.39 0.96 6.10
CA ARG A 108 11.96 0.44 7.41
C ARG A 108 12.51 1.25 8.59
N ASP A 109 13.77 1.68 8.51
CA ASP A 109 14.35 2.54 9.55
C ASP A 109 13.67 3.92 9.57
N TYR A 110 13.36 4.50 8.40
CA TYR A 110 12.62 5.77 8.31
C TYR A 110 11.18 5.66 8.85
N LEU A 111 10.44 4.60 8.53
CA LEU A 111 9.07 4.42 9.02
C LEU A 111 8.99 4.44 10.55
N ARG A 112 10.01 3.92 11.24
CA ARG A 112 10.12 3.92 12.71
C ARG A 112 10.39 5.32 13.30
N THR A 113 10.80 6.29 12.48
CA THR A 113 11.02 7.68 12.93
C THR A 113 9.77 8.56 12.87
N LEU A 114 8.66 8.07 12.32
CA LEU A 114 7.43 8.84 12.20
C LEU A 114 6.79 9.11 13.57
N ARG A 115 6.11 10.26 13.66
CA ARG A 115 5.59 10.82 14.92
C ARG A 115 4.10 11.13 14.82
N PRO A 116 3.35 11.07 15.93
CA PRO A 116 1.95 11.45 15.94
C PRO A 116 1.77 12.96 15.74
N ASN A 117 0.64 13.36 15.17
CA ASN A 117 0.20 14.76 15.13
C ASN A 117 -0.60 15.18 16.37
N GLY A 118 -0.89 14.24 17.28
CA GLY A 118 -1.67 14.44 18.50
C GLY A 118 -3.14 14.05 18.39
N ALA A 119 -3.66 13.79 17.18
CA ALA A 119 -5.01 13.26 16.98
C ALA A 119 -5.05 11.73 17.22
N PRO A 120 -6.16 11.18 17.73
CA PRO A 120 -6.37 9.73 17.80
C PRO A 120 -6.40 9.08 16.41
N HIS A 121 -5.95 7.83 16.32
CA HIS A 121 -6.16 7.02 15.11
C HIS A 121 -7.67 6.73 14.91
N GLY A 122 -8.08 6.57 13.65
CA GLY A 122 -9.48 6.32 13.27
C GLY A 122 -10.33 7.58 13.13
N GLU A 123 -9.93 8.72 13.70
CA GLU A 123 -10.77 9.91 13.74
C GLU A 123 -10.70 10.78 12.48
N THR A 124 -9.58 10.85 11.79
CA THR A 124 -9.41 11.76 10.64
C THR A 124 -8.71 11.03 9.50
N PHE A 125 -9.29 11.10 8.31
CA PHE A 125 -8.62 10.65 7.09
C PHE A 125 -7.42 11.56 6.81
N HIS A 126 -6.27 10.97 6.57
CA HIS A 126 -5.05 11.68 6.21
C HIS A 126 -4.28 10.82 5.20
N TYR A 127 -4.22 11.30 3.95
CA TYR A 127 -3.55 10.56 2.89
C TYR A 127 -2.04 10.57 3.08
N VAL A 128 -1.46 9.43 3.49
CA VAL A 128 -0.01 9.31 3.69
C VAL A 128 0.50 7.96 3.22
N SER A 129 1.47 7.98 2.29
CA SER A 129 2.00 6.77 1.66
C SER A 129 2.71 5.81 2.63
N THR A 130 3.27 6.33 3.72
CA THR A 130 3.98 5.52 4.71
C THR A 130 3.06 4.48 5.37
N ASN A 131 1.75 4.77 5.50
CA ASN A 131 0.78 3.80 6.01
C ASN A 131 0.76 2.52 5.19
N THR A 132 0.80 2.64 3.85
CA THR A 132 0.76 1.46 2.97
C THR A 132 2.10 0.71 2.95
N ASP A 133 3.24 1.39 3.17
CA ASP A 133 4.53 0.68 3.31
C ASP A 133 4.60 -0.11 4.61
N VAL A 134 4.09 0.45 5.72
CA VAL A 134 3.94 -0.31 6.98
C VAL A 134 3.01 -1.50 6.77
N LEU A 135 1.90 -1.31 6.05
CA LEU A 135 0.97 -2.39 5.71
C LEU A 135 1.66 -3.52 4.92
N GLY A 136 2.53 -3.16 3.97
CA GLY A 136 3.39 -4.10 3.28
C GLY A 136 4.27 -4.92 4.22
N TRP A 137 4.95 -4.25 5.15
CA TRP A 137 5.80 -4.91 6.14
C TRP A 137 4.99 -5.80 7.10
N VAL A 138 3.77 -5.40 7.44
CA VAL A 138 2.84 -6.22 8.25
C VAL A 138 2.54 -7.53 7.53
N TYR A 139 2.27 -7.47 6.21
CA TYR A 139 1.99 -8.67 5.42
C TYR A 139 3.19 -9.61 5.36
N GLU A 140 4.39 -9.06 5.26
CA GLU A 140 5.62 -9.85 5.25
C GLU A 140 5.82 -10.64 6.55
N HIS A 141 5.56 -10.01 7.70
CA HIS A 141 5.60 -10.68 9.00
C HIS A 141 4.45 -11.68 9.18
N ALA A 142 3.24 -11.33 8.76
CA ALA A 142 2.07 -12.20 8.85
C ALA A 142 2.24 -13.49 8.02
N CYS A 143 2.90 -13.41 6.87
CA CYS A 143 3.04 -14.55 5.96
C CYS A 143 4.42 -15.23 6.02
N GLY A 144 5.43 -14.62 6.66
CA GLY A 144 6.81 -15.11 6.66
C GLY A 144 7.47 -15.09 5.26
N MET A 145 7.03 -14.21 4.37
CA MET A 145 7.48 -14.13 2.97
C MET A 145 7.65 -12.68 2.54
N SER A 146 8.48 -12.41 1.53
CA SER A 146 8.58 -11.07 0.92
C SER A 146 7.26 -10.64 0.28
N TYR A 147 6.96 -9.34 0.28
CA TYR A 147 5.72 -8.80 -0.27
C TYR A 147 5.47 -9.23 -1.72
N ALA A 148 6.51 -9.23 -2.57
CA ALA A 148 6.40 -9.68 -3.96
C ALA A 148 5.90 -11.14 -4.09
N LYS A 149 6.34 -12.04 -3.21
CA LYS A 149 5.89 -13.44 -3.18
C LYS A 149 4.44 -13.54 -2.71
N ILE A 150 4.06 -12.78 -1.68
CA ILE A 150 2.69 -12.73 -1.17
C ILE A 150 1.74 -12.24 -2.26
N LEU A 151 2.08 -11.11 -2.90
CA LEU A 151 1.32 -10.54 -4.01
C LEU A 151 1.20 -11.54 -5.17
N SER A 152 2.30 -12.16 -5.58
CA SER A 152 2.33 -13.15 -6.66
C SER A 152 1.43 -14.35 -6.35
N GLN A 153 1.62 -14.96 -5.19
CA GLN A 153 0.99 -16.23 -4.82
C GLN A 153 -0.52 -16.07 -4.56
N TYR A 154 -0.92 -15.00 -3.88
CA TYR A 154 -2.29 -14.90 -3.39
C TYR A 154 -3.20 -14.02 -4.24
N LEU A 155 -2.66 -13.12 -5.05
CA LEU A 155 -3.45 -12.22 -5.90
C LEU A 155 -3.06 -12.30 -7.38
N TRP A 156 -1.80 -12.07 -7.74
CA TRP A 156 -1.37 -11.88 -9.14
C TRP A 156 -1.54 -13.13 -10.01
N GLN A 157 -1.05 -14.29 -9.55
CA GLN A 157 -1.26 -15.54 -10.27
C GLN A 157 -2.74 -15.99 -10.21
N PRO A 158 -3.42 -15.99 -9.04
CA PRO A 158 -4.83 -16.40 -8.98
C PRO A 158 -5.78 -15.54 -9.82
N MET A 159 -5.51 -14.24 -10.00
CA MET A 159 -6.34 -13.39 -10.88
C MET A 159 -6.14 -13.69 -12.36
N GLY A 160 -5.13 -14.49 -12.73
CA GLY A 160 -4.83 -14.87 -14.11
C GLY A 160 -4.08 -13.78 -14.88
N ALA A 161 -3.11 -13.12 -14.23
CA ALA A 161 -2.21 -12.21 -14.92
C ALA A 161 -1.43 -12.92 -16.04
N GLU A 162 -1.22 -12.24 -17.16
CA GLU A 162 -0.47 -12.75 -18.31
C GLU A 162 1.04 -12.46 -18.20
N HIS A 163 1.41 -11.41 -17.48
CA HIS A 163 2.80 -11.00 -17.30
C HIS A 163 3.14 -10.87 -15.82
N ASP A 164 4.42 -11.05 -15.52
CA ASP A 164 4.96 -10.70 -14.21
C ASP A 164 4.81 -9.20 -13.96
N ALA A 165 4.37 -8.86 -12.74
CA ALA A 165 4.54 -7.52 -12.20
C ALA A 165 5.88 -7.40 -11.49
N TYR A 166 6.33 -6.16 -11.35
CA TYR A 166 7.53 -5.82 -10.61
C TYR A 166 7.16 -4.91 -9.44
N ILE A 167 7.94 -4.93 -8.38
CA ILE A 167 7.86 -3.93 -7.32
C ILE A 167 9.26 -3.42 -7.00
N THR A 168 9.43 -2.10 -7.00
CA THR A 168 10.71 -1.49 -6.61
C THR A 168 10.99 -1.76 -5.12
N VAL A 169 12.26 -1.93 -4.77
CA VAL A 169 12.72 -2.12 -3.40
C VAL A 169 13.75 -1.07 -3.03
N ASP A 170 13.87 -0.78 -1.74
CA ASP A 170 14.95 0.07 -1.23
C ASP A 170 16.32 -0.64 -1.22
N SER A 171 17.34 0.03 -0.70
CA SER A 171 18.71 -0.47 -0.59
C SER A 171 18.87 -1.74 0.28
N ARG A 172 17.85 -2.10 1.08
CA ARG A 172 17.81 -3.29 1.93
C ARG A 172 16.77 -4.31 1.50
N GLY A 173 16.11 -4.10 0.35
CA GLY A 173 15.13 -5.03 -0.20
C GLY A 173 13.70 -4.84 0.33
N ALA A 174 13.41 -3.78 1.09
CA ALA A 174 12.04 -3.49 1.53
C ALA A 174 11.21 -3.00 0.35
N ALA A 175 10.05 -3.62 0.12
CA ALA A 175 9.17 -3.28 -0.99
C ALA A 175 8.52 -1.90 -0.83
N ARG A 176 8.52 -1.11 -1.91
CA ARG A 176 7.83 0.19 -1.96
C ARG A 176 6.34 0.00 -2.26
N VAL A 177 5.58 -0.49 -1.29
CA VAL A 177 4.19 -0.94 -1.47
C VAL A 177 3.24 0.20 -1.83
N ALA A 178 3.46 1.41 -1.33
CA ALA A 178 2.53 2.51 -1.62
C ALA A 178 2.63 3.08 -3.04
N GLY A 179 3.58 2.65 -3.87
CA GLY A 179 3.78 3.25 -5.18
C GLY A 179 4.58 2.48 -6.22
N GLY A 180 5.28 1.41 -5.84
CA GLY A 180 6.33 0.84 -6.66
C GLY A 180 5.97 -0.31 -7.56
N ILE A 181 4.69 -0.63 -7.72
CA ILE A 181 4.26 -1.69 -8.64
C ILE A 181 4.38 -1.20 -10.09
N CYS A 182 4.99 -2.02 -10.93
CA CYS A 182 4.92 -1.90 -12.38
C CYS A 182 4.14 -3.08 -12.95
N ALA A 183 3.16 -2.80 -13.80
CA ALA A 183 2.30 -3.82 -14.41
C ALA A 183 1.94 -3.45 -15.86
N THR A 184 1.59 -4.46 -16.66
CA THR A 184 1.03 -4.20 -17.99
C THR A 184 -0.39 -3.62 -17.87
N LEU A 185 -0.83 -2.88 -18.89
CA LEU A 185 -2.16 -2.26 -18.88
C LEU A 185 -3.27 -3.32 -18.76
N ARG A 186 -3.12 -4.46 -19.44
CA ARG A 186 -4.12 -5.54 -19.42
C ARG A 186 -4.18 -6.24 -18.07
N ASP A 187 -3.06 -6.48 -17.41
CA ASP A 187 -3.06 -7.11 -16.10
C ASP A 187 -3.60 -6.18 -15.01
N LEU A 188 -3.38 -4.87 -15.13
CA LEU A 188 -4.08 -3.89 -14.30
C LEU A 188 -5.59 -3.87 -14.57
N ALA A 189 -6.02 -4.00 -15.84
CA ALA A 189 -7.44 -4.11 -16.19
C ALA A 189 -8.07 -5.40 -15.64
N ARG A 190 -7.35 -6.53 -15.60
CA ARG A 190 -7.80 -7.78 -14.95
C ARG A 190 -8.05 -7.59 -13.46
N PHE A 191 -7.18 -6.87 -12.76
CA PHE A 191 -7.40 -6.51 -11.36
C PHE A 191 -8.72 -5.72 -11.20
N GLY A 192 -8.93 -4.70 -12.02
CA GLY A 192 -10.19 -3.93 -12.01
C GLY A 192 -11.42 -4.76 -12.32
N GLU A 193 -11.36 -5.62 -13.34
CA GLU A 193 -12.44 -6.51 -13.76
C GLU A 193 -12.79 -7.55 -12.68
N MET A 194 -11.79 -8.11 -12.00
CA MET A 194 -11.99 -9.00 -10.86
C MET A 194 -12.74 -8.27 -9.72
N MET A 195 -12.33 -7.04 -9.38
CA MET A 195 -13.01 -6.24 -8.36
C MET A 195 -14.44 -5.85 -8.78
N ARG A 196 -14.66 -5.56 -10.07
CA ARG A 196 -16.00 -5.31 -10.64
C ARG A 196 -16.90 -6.53 -10.48
N ASN A 197 -16.36 -7.72 -10.72
CA ASN A 197 -17.04 -9.02 -10.57
C ASN A 197 -16.97 -9.57 -9.13
N HIS A 198 -16.99 -8.68 -8.13
CA HIS A 198 -17.09 -9.06 -6.71
C HIS A 198 -15.98 -10.03 -6.26
N GLY A 199 -14.75 -9.82 -6.75
CA GLY A 199 -13.57 -10.59 -6.39
C GLY A 199 -13.38 -11.89 -7.18
N ILE A 200 -14.23 -12.15 -8.19
CA ILE A 200 -14.15 -13.35 -9.04
C ILE A 200 -13.30 -13.07 -10.28
N SER A 201 -12.33 -13.95 -10.55
CA SER A 201 -11.60 -13.99 -11.82
C SER A 201 -11.62 -15.42 -12.38
N ASN A 202 -11.86 -15.57 -13.69
CA ASN A 202 -11.91 -16.87 -14.37
C ASN A 202 -12.80 -17.92 -13.67
N GLY A 203 -13.93 -17.49 -13.11
CA GLY A 203 -14.88 -18.35 -12.38
C GLY A 203 -14.44 -18.77 -10.98
N ARG A 204 -13.31 -18.25 -10.47
CA ARG A 204 -12.79 -18.52 -9.12
C ARG A 204 -12.86 -17.27 -8.24
N GLN A 205 -13.28 -17.45 -6.99
CA GLN A 205 -13.16 -16.40 -5.97
C GLN A 205 -11.68 -16.19 -5.60
N VAL A 206 -11.12 -15.03 -5.95
CA VAL A 206 -9.73 -14.65 -5.65
C VAL A 206 -9.68 -13.75 -4.43
N VAL A 207 -10.43 -12.65 -4.47
CA VAL A 207 -10.66 -11.75 -3.34
C VAL A 207 -11.98 -12.15 -2.72
N PRO A 208 -12.10 -12.32 -1.39
CA PRO A 208 -13.37 -12.68 -0.79
C PRO A 208 -14.43 -11.59 -1.01
N GLY A 209 -15.66 -11.99 -1.31
CA GLY A 209 -16.74 -11.04 -1.63
C GLY A 209 -17.03 -10.06 -0.50
N TRP A 210 -17.00 -10.53 0.75
CA TRP A 210 -17.21 -9.70 1.93
C TRP A 210 -16.21 -8.53 2.03
N TRP A 211 -14.98 -8.69 1.53
CA TRP A 211 -14.00 -7.60 1.48
C TRP A 211 -14.29 -6.58 0.38
N VAL A 212 -14.85 -7.03 -0.75
CA VAL A 212 -15.30 -6.11 -1.80
C VAL A 212 -16.46 -5.26 -1.29
N ASP A 213 -17.35 -5.85 -0.48
CA ASP A 213 -18.43 -5.10 0.19
C ASP A 213 -17.88 -4.16 1.28
N ASP A 214 -16.89 -4.58 2.08
CA ASP A 214 -16.18 -3.73 3.06
C ASP A 214 -15.64 -2.46 2.39
N ILE A 215 -14.92 -2.61 1.26
CA ILE A 215 -14.39 -1.48 0.48
C ILE A 215 -15.51 -0.53 0.02
N ARG A 216 -16.69 -1.05 -0.32
CA ARG A 216 -17.80 -0.26 -0.87
C ARG A 216 -18.64 0.42 0.19
N GLN A 217 -18.73 -0.17 1.39
CA GLN A 217 -19.78 0.17 2.35
C GLN A 217 -19.24 0.59 3.72
N ASN A 218 -18.01 0.21 4.07
CA ASN A 218 -17.47 0.38 5.42
C ASN A 218 -16.48 1.57 5.54
N GLY A 219 -16.61 2.56 4.66
CA GLY A 219 -15.86 3.82 4.80
C GLY A 219 -16.44 4.71 5.90
N ASN A 220 -15.59 5.50 6.56
CA ASN A 220 -16.02 6.46 7.58
C ASN A 220 -16.17 7.87 6.97
N ALA A 221 -17.41 8.25 6.64
CA ALA A 221 -17.72 9.55 6.05
C ALA A 221 -17.37 10.74 6.97
N GLU A 222 -17.46 10.56 8.29
CA GLU A 222 -17.10 11.61 9.24
C GLU A 222 -15.58 11.83 9.27
N ALA A 223 -14.80 10.75 9.35
CA ALA A 223 -13.35 10.82 9.29
C ALA A 223 -12.87 11.42 7.96
N TRP A 224 -13.52 11.05 6.85
CA TRP A 224 -13.28 11.66 5.54
C TRP A 224 -13.55 13.17 5.55
N SER A 225 -14.69 13.62 6.10
CA SER A 225 -15.03 15.05 6.12
C SER A 225 -14.05 15.92 6.89
N ARG A 226 -13.39 15.36 7.92
CA ARG A 226 -12.32 16.02 8.69
C ARG A 226 -10.95 16.03 7.98
N GLY A 227 -10.80 15.29 6.89
CA GLY A 227 -9.54 15.07 6.22
C GLY A 227 -8.97 16.28 5.47
N ASP A 228 -7.76 16.08 4.95
CA ASP A 228 -7.01 17.05 4.15
C ASP A 228 -7.56 17.20 2.72
N LEU A 229 -8.04 16.11 2.12
CA LEU A 229 -8.55 16.11 0.74
C LEU A 229 -9.96 16.72 0.56
N THR A 230 -10.68 17.03 1.63
CA THR A 230 -12.02 17.65 1.58
C THR A 230 -11.98 19.17 1.63
N LYS A 231 -10.82 19.76 1.94
CA LYS A 231 -10.61 21.20 2.01
C LYS A 231 -10.24 21.73 0.62
N VAL A 232 -11.25 21.87 -0.24
CA VAL A 232 -11.15 22.55 -1.55
C VAL A 232 -11.66 23.98 -1.43
#